data_AF-A0A926UHT8-F1
#
_entry.id   AF-A0A926UHT8-F1
#
_cell.length_a   1.000
_cell.length_b   1.000
_cell.length_c   1.000
_cell.angle_alpha   90.00
_cell.angle_beta   90.00
_cell.angle_gamma   90.00
#
_symmetry.space_group_name_H-M   'P 1'
#
loop_
_entity.id
_entity.type
_entity.pdbx_description
1 polymer ?
#
loop_
_entity_poly.entity_id
_entity_poly.type
_entity_poly.pdbx_seq_one_letter_code
_entity_poly.pdbx_strand_id
1 'polypeptide(L)'
;MNTTTEHYQLDSKLTLHNSSQKRLTVCTISLNFIKQEEQIIECRLTFPVNRELYQRIDKDALFNLKPEIRSPFIGGKFLWETDITIEITLQPDLLPQLLENANNIEQAATYLLNLSQQFRENQENINPLLNTENWLCLSVKQTQNNQEIGYNTFWNYLNPATINNPDKISEGIVNFFQEWTQANLSTTNQNLTTEIINNSISDIFKNFADEIFGETNNNFTNQTMLTTIINFFLEDDWTFTKIEGETSLRLGFQGDNGTWTCYAKVREEQKQFVFYSICPFKVSEDKRLTIAEFITRANYGMINGNFEMDFNDGEIRYKTSIDVDGDKLSFALIKNLVYTNVIMMDEYLPGIINVIENNQTPEIAIKEIEM
;
A
#
# COMPACT_ATOMS: atom_id res chain seq x y z
N MET A 1 6.50 -6.03 -21.17
CA MET A 1 5.84 -4.93 -21.92
C MET A 1 6.88 -3.84 -22.10
N ASN A 2 7.16 -3.42 -23.33
CA ASN A 2 8.13 -2.35 -23.58
C ASN A 2 7.46 -1.01 -23.35
N THR A 3 7.93 -0.28 -22.35
CA THR A 3 7.53 1.10 -22.09
C THR A 3 8.57 2.02 -22.72
N THR A 4 8.13 3.04 -23.45
CA THR A 4 9.01 4.07 -24.01
C THR A 4 8.61 5.44 -23.49
N THR A 5 9.60 6.32 -23.30
CA THR A 5 9.37 7.69 -22.86
C THR A 5 9.77 8.64 -23.96
N GLU A 6 8.83 9.50 -24.36
CA GLU A 6 9.09 10.64 -25.22
C GLU A 6 9.31 11.88 -24.37
N HIS A 7 10.24 12.74 -24.78
CA HIS A 7 10.66 13.91 -24.02
C HIS A 7 10.57 15.16 -24.90
N TYR A 8 10.04 16.25 -24.35
CA TYR A 8 9.99 17.55 -25.00
C TYR A 8 10.30 18.67 -24.01
N GLN A 9 11.29 19.50 -24.32
CA GLN A 9 11.66 20.64 -23.50
C GLN A 9 10.89 21.89 -23.90
N LEU A 10 10.22 22.50 -22.93
CA LEU A 10 9.57 23.80 -23.07
C LEU A 10 10.44 24.88 -22.43
N ASP A 11 11.08 25.70 -23.26
CA ASP A 11 11.82 26.89 -22.84
C ASP A 11 10.90 28.10 -22.58
N SER A 12 9.65 27.84 -22.18
CA SER A 12 8.58 28.83 -22.01
C SER A 12 7.94 28.74 -20.63
N LYS A 13 7.30 29.83 -20.22
CA LYS A 13 6.57 29.90 -18.95
C LYS A 13 5.22 29.22 -19.08
N LEU A 14 4.94 28.25 -18.22
CA LEU A 14 3.59 27.68 -18.05
C LEU A 14 2.96 28.27 -16.81
N THR A 15 1.73 28.76 -16.93
CA THR A 15 0.96 29.27 -15.80
C THR A 15 -0.16 28.30 -15.46
N LEU A 16 -0.15 27.85 -14.20
CA LEU A 16 -1.11 26.97 -13.57
C LEU A 16 -1.89 27.74 -12.49
N HIS A 17 -2.96 27.14 -11.99
CA HIS A 17 -3.88 27.78 -11.04
C HIS A 17 -4.27 26.82 -9.93
N ASN A 18 -4.35 27.31 -8.70
CA ASN A 18 -4.94 26.52 -7.62
C ASN A 18 -6.47 26.65 -7.58
N SER A 19 -7.12 25.92 -6.68
CA SER A 19 -8.58 25.95 -6.47
C SER A 19 -9.13 27.35 -6.14
N SER A 20 -8.30 28.24 -5.59
CA SER A 20 -8.60 29.65 -5.34
C SER A 20 -8.25 30.58 -6.52
N GLN A 21 -8.00 30.03 -7.72
CA GLN A 21 -7.62 30.72 -8.95
C GLN A 21 -6.29 31.52 -8.88
N LYS A 22 -5.47 31.33 -7.84
CA LYS A 22 -4.17 32.00 -7.72
C LYS A 22 -3.18 31.40 -8.71
N ARG A 23 -2.52 32.28 -9.47
CA ARG A 23 -1.51 31.92 -10.48
C ARG A 23 -0.25 31.32 -9.86
N LEU A 24 0.24 30.25 -10.48
CA LEU A 24 1.52 29.62 -10.22
C LEU A 24 2.25 29.50 -11.56
N THR A 25 3.34 30.25 -11.74
CA THR A 25 4.12 30.20 -12.98
C THR A 25 5.39 29.40 -12.76
N VAL A 26 5.61 28.42 -13.63
CA VAL A 26 6.81 27.56 -13.65
C VAL A 26 7.55 27.78 -14.97
N CYS A 27 8.87 27.63 -14.94
CA CYS A 27 9.78 27.86 -16.07
C CYS A 27 10.58 26.59 -16.34
N THR A 28 11.10 26.45 -17.56
CA THR A 28 12.03 25.37 -17.94
C THR A 28 11.43 23.99 -17.68
N ILE A 29 10.46 23.61 -18.51
CA ILE A 29 9.59 22.47 -18.22
C ILE A 29 9.91 21.34 -19.19
N SER A 30 10.23 20.16 -18.68
CA SER A 30 10.25 18.93 -19.46
C SER A 30 8.85 18.33 -19.44
N LEU A 31 8.21 18.23 -20.59
CA LEU A 31 7.03 17.39 -20.79
C LEU A 31 7.50 16.00 -21.19
N ASN A 32 6.96 14.97 -20.54
CA ASN A 32 7.26 13.58 -20.85
C ASN A 32 5.96 12.80 -21.10
N PHE A 33 5.91 12.06 -22.21
CA PHE A 33 4.84 11.09 -22.47
C PHE A 33 5.38 9.69 -22.29
N ILE A 34 4.67 8.89 -21.50
CA ILE A 34 5.01 7.48 -21.32
C ILE A 34 4.04 6.67 -22.17
N LYS A 35 4.60 5.81 -23.02
CA LYS A 35 3.86 4.96 -23.94
C LYS A 35 4.02 3.49 -23.59
N GLN A 36 2.93 2.77 -23.71
CA GLN A 36 2.88 1.31 -23.62
C GLN A 36 2.18 0.80 -24.89
N GLU A 37 2.86 -0.07 -25.65
CA GLU A 37 2.31 -0.61 -26.91
C GLU A 37 1.83 0.50 -27.87
N GLU A 38 2.61 1.58 -28.00
CA GLU A 38 2.31 2.80 -28.78
C GLU A 38 1.16 3.68 -28.25
N GLN A 39 0.45 3.27 -27.20
CA GLN A 39 -0.57 4.07 -26.55
C GLN A 39 0.04 4.96 -25.45
N ILE A 40 -0.31 6.25 -25.44
CA ILE A 40 0.08 7.17 -24.36
C ILE A 40 -0.75 6.84 -23.12
N ILE A 41 -0.07 6.47 -22.04
CA ILE A 41 -0.70 6.08 -20.76
C ILE A 41 -0.44 7.10 -19.64
N GLU A 42 0.54 7.99 -19.82
CA GLU A 42 0.90 8.97 -18.80
C GLU A 42 1.47 10.25 -19.42
N CYS A 43 1.19 11.38 -18.77
CA CYS A 43 1.72 12.70 -19.09
C CYS A 43 2.38 13.30 -17.84
N ARG A 44 3.68 13.57 -17.90
CA ARG A 44 4.44 14.14 -16.77
C ARG A 44 5.03 15.49 -17.12
N LEU A 45 5.12 16.35 -16.10
CA LEU A 45 5.89 17.58 -16.16
C LEU A 45 7.00 17.52 -15.12
N THR A 46 8.19 17.94 -15.53
CA THR A 46 9.33 18.14 -14.63
C THR A 46 9.82 19.56 -14.76
N PHE A 47 9.94 20.29 -13.66
CA PHE A 47 10.39 21.68 -13.67
C PHE A 47 11.18 22.04 -12.41
N PRO A 48 12.19 22.92 -12.52
CA PRO A 48 12.88 23.49 -11.38
C PRO A 48 12.03 24.57 -10.72
N VAL A 49 12.10 24.65 -9.39
CA VAL A 49 11.53 25.72 -8.58
C VAL A 49 12.57 26.24 -7.61
N ASN A 50 12.55 27.56 -7.38
CA ASN A 50 13.32 28.14 -6.29
C ASN A 50 12.64 27.83 -4.94
N ARG A 51 13.33 28.17 -3.85
CA ARG A 51 12.83 27.90 -2.50
C ARG A 51 11.53 28.61 -2.15
N GLU A 52 11.35 29.86 -2.58
CA GLU A 52 10.13 30.63 -2.30
C GLU A 52 8.91 29.99 -2.96
N LEU A 53 9.06 29.56 -4.21
CA LEU A 53 8.01 28.89 -4.95
C LEU A 53 7.72 27.50 -4.36
N TYR A 54 8.77 26.75 -3.97
CA TYR A 54 8.60 25.48 -3.27
C TYR A 54 7.85 25.64 -1.95
N GLN A 55 8.19 26.65 -1.12
CA GLN A 55 7.48 26.92 0.14
C GLN A 55 6.00 27.21 -0.08
N ARG A 56 5.66 27.88 -1.19
CA ARG A 56 4.26 28.12 -1.55
C ARG A 56 3.57 26.83 -1.97
N ILE A 57 4.20 26.02 -2.83
CA ILE A 57 3.67 24.71 -3.26
C ILE A 57 3.43 23.81 -2.03
N ASP A 58 4.39 23.76 -1.13
CA ASP A 58 4.37 23.00 0.13
C ASP A 58 3.24 23.48 1.06
N LYS A 59 3.18 24.79 1.33
CA LYS A 59 2.19 25.38 2.25
C LYS A 59 0.75 25.25 1.75
N ASP A 60 0.54 25.50 0.45
CA ASP A 60 -0.78 25.46 -0.16
C ASP A 60 -1.16 24.04 -0.65
N ALA A 61 -0.31 23.03 -0.39
CA ALA A 61 -0.46 21.64 -0.81
C ALA A 61 -0.75 21.45 -2.32
N LEU A 62 -0.17 22.31 -3.16
CA LEU A 62 -0.39 22.29 -4.61
C LEU A 62 0.13 20.97 -5.21
N PHE A 63 -0.48 20.52 -6.31
CA PHE A 63 -0.13 19.24 -6.95
C PHE A 63 -0.38 18.03 -6.05
N ASN A 64 -1.38 18.15 -5.17
CA ASN A 64 -1.68 17.17 -4.14
C ASN A 64 -0.46 16.85 -3.24
N LEU A 65 0.48 17.79 -3.08
CA LEU A 65 1.71 17.60 -2.30
C LEU A 65 1.46 17.82 -0.80
N LYS A 66 0.65 16.96 -0.20
CA LYS A 66 0.39 17.02 1.24
C LYS A 66 1.59 16.47 2.06
N PRO A 67 1.85 16.94 3.29
CA PRO A 67 2.93 16.41 4.14
C PRO A 67 2.84 14.90 4.41
N GLU A 68 1.61 14.39 4.56
CA GLU A 68 1.30 13.01 4.96
C GLU A 68 1.67 11.99 3.89
N ILE A 69 1.81 12.42 2.64
CA ILE A 69 2.07 11.53 1.49
C ILE A 69 3.52 11.43 1.09
N ARG A 70 4.43 11.99 1.89
CA ARG A 70 5.84 12.09 1.55
C ARG A 70 6.59 10.91 2.11
N SER A 71 7.42 10.30 1.28
CA SER A 71 8.40 9.33 1.76
C SER A 71 9.39 10.04 2.68
N PRO A 72 10.17 9.27 3.46
CA PRO A 72 11.26 9.83 4.24
C PRO A 72 12.24 10.61 3.36
N PHE A 73 12.79 11.68 3.92
CA PHE A 73 13.75 12.52 3.21
C PHE A 73 15.11 11.82 3.14
N ILE A 74 15.62 11.63 1.92
CA ILE A 74 16.90 10.99 1.64
C ILE A 74 17.96 12.07 1.39
N GLY A 75 19.16 11.90 1.95
CA GLY A 75 20.32 12.72 1.59
C GLY A 75 20.44 14.09 2.25
N GLY A 76 19.62 14.41 3.27
CA GLY A 76 19.83 15.59 4.12
C GLY A 76 18.73 16.65 4.01
N LYS A 77 19.09 17.92 3.75
CA LYS A 77 18.13 19.04 3.60
C LYS A 77 18.43 19.81 2.32
N PHE A 78 17.41 20.40 1.72
CA PHE A 78 17.59 21.29 0.58
C PHE A 78 18.47 22.50 0.92
N LEU A 79 19.41 22.80 0.03
CA LEU A 79 20.23 24.00 0.04
C LEU A 79 19.43 25.20 -0.49
N TRP A 80 19.81 26.39 -0.02
CA TRP A 80 19.05 27.61 -0.27
C TRP A 80 19.24 28.17 -1.69
N GLU A 81 20.45 28.04 -2.23
CA GLU A 81 20.89 28.66 -3.49
C GLU A 81 20.76 27.74 -4.71
N THR A 82 20.14 26.58 -4.54
CA THR A 82 20.01 25.58 -5.60
C THR A 82 18.52 25.33 -5.84
N ASP A 83 18.15 25.19 -7.11
CA ASP A 83 16.77 24.89 -7.46
C ASP A 83 16.39 23.48 -6.99
N ILE A 84 15.09 23.30 -6.74
CA ILE A 84 14.47 22.02 -6.40
C ILE A 84 13.71 21.57 -7.64
N THR A 85 13.99 20.36 -8.12
CA THR A 85 13.26 19.74 -9.22
C THR A 85 12.00 19.08 -8.68
N ILE A 86 10.86 19.43 -9.26
CA ILE A 86 9.58 18.78 -8.98
C ILE A 86 9.17 17.99 -10.22
N GLU A 87 8.80 16.72 -10.02
CA GLU A 87 8.14 15.89 -11.02
C GLU A 87 6.68 15.70 -10.64
N ILE A 88 5.76 15.96 -11.57
CA ILE A 88 4.32 15.78 -11.41
C ILE A 88 3.75 14.98 -12.58
N THR A 89 2.66 14.26 -12.35
CA THR A 89 1.92 13.51 -13.38
C THR A 89 0.47 13.99 -13.45
N LEU A 90 -0.11 14.02 -14.65
CA LEU A 90 -1.51 14.38 -14.83
C LEU A 90 -2.40 13.26 -14.30
N GLN A 91 -3.51 13.61 -13.67
CA GLN A 91 -4.51 12.60 -13.28
C GLN A 91 -4.97 11.79 -14.51
N PRO A 92 -5.04 10.45 -14.41
CA PRO A 92 -5.37 9.59 -15.55
C PRO A 92 -6.70 9.95 -16.24
N ASP A 93 -7.70 10.37 -15.48
CA ASP A 93 -9.03 10.75 -16.00
C ASP A 93 -9.00 11.96 -16.92
N LEU A 94 -7.96 12.80 -16.84
CA LEU A 94 -7.79 13.99 -17.67
C LEU A 94 -6.86 13.76 -18.86
N LEU A 95 -6.18 12.61 -18.91
CA LEU A 95 -5.33 12.27 -20.04
C LEU A 95 -6.14 12.19 -21.37
N PRO A 96 -7.34 11.57 -21.43
CA PRO A 96 -8.15 11.58 -22.65
C PRO A 96 -8.46 13.00 -23.14
N GLN A 97 -8.76 13.93 -22.23
CA GLN A 97 -9.04 15.33 -22.59
C GLN A 97 -7.83 16.04 -23.23
N LEU A 98 -6.62 15.74 -22.76
CA LEU A 98 -5.40 16.24 -23.39
C LEU A 98 -5.22 15.62 -24.79
N LEU A 99 -5.44 14.31 -24.91
CA LEU A 99 -5.23 13.56 -26.15
C LEU A 99 -6.25 13.89 -27.24
N GLU A 100 -7.45 14.36 -26.89
CA GLU A 100 -8.41 14.91 -27.86
C GLU A 100 -7.85 16.08 -28.68
N ASN A 101 -6.93 16.85 -28.09
CA ASN A 101 -6.37 18.06 -28.67
C ASN A 101 -4.91 17.89 -29.12
N ALA A 102 -4.23 16.82 -28.69
CA ALA A 102 -2.83 16.57 -28.96
C ALA A 102 -2.48 15.08 -28.99
N ASN A 103 -2.13 14.55 -30.16
CA ASN A 103 -1.81 13.13 -30.35
C ASN A 103 -0.31 12.82 -30.20
N ASN A 104 0.53 13.84 -30.01
CA ASN A 104 1.96 13.69 -29.77
C ASN A 104 2.47 14.75 -28.79
N ILE A 105 3.69 14.56 -28.31
CA ILE A 105 4.26 15.37 -27.24
C ILE A 105 4.44 16.85 -27.61
N GLU A 106 4.77 17.15 -28.87
CA GLU A 106 4.96 18.53 -29.37
C GLU A 106 3.62 19.29 -29.45
N GLN A 107 2.58 18.61 -29.93
CA GLN A 107 1.22 19.14 -29.95
C GLN A 107 0.72 19.38 -28.53
N ALA A 108 1.01 18.49 -27.60
CA ALA A 108 0.57 18.61 -26.21
C ALA A 108 1.28 19.77 -25.51
N ALA A 109 2.58 19.92 -25.72
CA ALA A 109 3.36 21.06 -25.25
C ALA A 109 2.77 22.39 -25.78
N THR A 110 2.53 22.46 -27.10
CA THR A 110 1.95 23.64 -27.75
C THR A 110 0.55 23.95 -27.21
N TYR A 111 -0.28 22.93 -27.03
CA TYR A 111 -1.64 23.07 -26.53
C TYR A 111 -1.69 23.60 -25.09
N LEU A 112 -0.90 23.01 -24.18
CA LEU A 112 -0.79 23.47 -22.79
C LEU A 112 -0.28 24.91 -22.71
N LEU A 113 0.73 25.28 -23.53
CA LEU A 113 1.20 26.65 -23.60
C LEU A 113 0.12 27.62 -24.07
N ASN A 114 -0.60 27.29 -25.15
CA ASN A 114 -1.67 28.13 -25.67
C ASN A 114 -2.78 28.33 -24.65
N LEU A 115 -3.19 27.28 -23.95
CA LEU A 115 -4.15 27.37 -22.85
C LEU A 115 -3.66 28.34 -21.75
N SER A 116 -2.39 28.22 -21.37
CA SER A 116 -1.82 29.06 -20.30
C SER A 116 -1.71 30.54 -20.69
N GLN A 117 -1.52 30.85 -21.98
CA GLN A 117 -1.42 32.22 -22.49
C GLN A 117 -2.78 32.86 -22.74
N GLN A 118 -3.79 32.07 -23.11
CA GLN A 118 -5.14 32.56 -23.37
C GLN A 118 -5.89 32.93 -22.09
N PHE A 119 -5.46 32.43 -20.93
CA PHE A 119 -6.07 32.74 -19.66
C PHE A 119 -6.02 34.23 -19.31
N ARG A 120 -7.18 34.84 -19.06
CA ARG A 120 -7.32 36.20 -18.56
C ARG A 120 -7.85 36.19 -17.13
N GLU A 121 -7.32 37.06 -16.27
CA GLU A 121 -7.90 37.31 -14.94
C GLU A 121 -9.39 37.65 -15.13
N ASN A 122 -10.28 36.93 -14.43
CA ASN A 122 -11.76 36.95 -14.51
C ASN A 122 -12.46 35.98 -15.48
N GLN A 123 -11.78 34.99 -16.04
CA GLN A 123 -12.46 33.88 -16.74
C GLN A 123 -13.07 32.90 -15.73
N GLU A 124 -14.39 32.68 -15.78
CA GLU A 124 -15.11 31.81 -14.84
C GLU A 124 -14.75 30.32 -14.96
N ASN A 125 -14.18 29.89 -16.10
CA ASN A 125 -13.93 28.48 -16.38
C ASN A 125 -12.48 28.26 -16.84
N ILE A 126 -11.61 27.90 -15.90
CA ILE A 126 -10.21 27.53 -16.16
C ILE A 126 -10.20 26.10 -16.72
N ASN A 127 -9.42 25.86 -17.77
CA ASN A 127 -9.27 24.51 -18.30
C ASN A 127 -8.69 23.59 -17.21
N PRO A 128 -9.32 22.43 -16.92
CA PRO A 128 -8.86 21.49 -15.89
C PRO A 128 -7.38 21.12 -15.98
N LEU A 129 -6.80 21.08 -17.18
CA LEU A 129 -5.39 20.74 -17.39
C LEU A 129 -4.41 21.76 -16.77
N LEU A 130 -4.88 22.98 -16.48
CA LEU A 130 -4.07 24.03 -15.84
C LEU A 130 -4.29 24.12 -14.32
N ASN A 131 -5.14 23.29 -13.74
CA ASN A 131 -5.40 23.30 -12.30
C ASN A 131 -4.35 22.47 -11.55
N THR A 132 -3.73 23.01 -10.51
CA THR A 132 -2.73 22.29 -9.72
C THR A 132 -3.27 21.03 -9.09
N GLU A 133 -4.54 21.01 -8.67
CA GLU A 133 -5.17 19.84 -8.04
C GLU A 133 -5.36 18.64 -8.98
N ASN A 134 -5.25 18.89 -10.29
CA ASN A 134 -5.40 17.86 -11.32
C ASN A 134 -4.07 17.20 -11.70
N TRP A 135 -3.00 17.56 -10.99
CA TRP A 135 -1.69 16.95 -11.12
C TRP A 135 -1.26 16.36 -9.77
N LEU A 136 -0.55 15.24 -9.83
CA LEU A 136 -0.08 14.47 -8.69
C LEU A 136 1.44 14.57 -8.64
N CYS A 137 1.98 15.20 -7.60
CA CYS A 137 3.42 15.29 -7.43
C CYS A 137 4.00 13.90 -7.17
N LEU A 138 4.98 13.46 -7.96
CA LEU A 138 5.67 12.18 -7.84
C LEU A 138 6.94 12.30 -6.98
N SER A 139 7.74 13.33 -7.22
CA SER A 139 8.99 13.51 -6.50
C SER A 139 9.40 14.98 -6.37
N VAL A 140 10.14 15.26 -5.30
CA VAL A 140 10.74 16.56 -5.02
C VAL A 140 12.19 16.34 -4.66
N LYS A 141 13.10 16.74 -5.56
CA LYS A 141 14.51 16.36 -5.54
C LYS A 141 15.43 17.54 -5.80
N GLN A 142 16.65 17.48 -5.29
CA GLN A 142 17.70 18.46 -5.55
C GLN A 142 19.03 17.72 -5.70
N THR A 143 19.77 18.05 -6.75
CA THR A 143 21.10 17.48 -6.98
C THR A 143 22.15 18.32 -6.27
N GLN A 144 22.88 17.71 -5.34
CA GLN A 144 23.98 18.31 -4.58
C GLN A 144 25.22 17.42 -4.69
N ASN A 145 26.36 17.96 -5.12
CA ASN A 145 27.62 17.20 -5.23
C ASN A 145 27.47 15.84 -5.96
N ASN A 146 26.71 15.80 -7.06
CA ASN A 146 26.32 14.59 -7.81
C ASN A 146 25.51 13.55 -7.03
N GLN A 147 24.93 13.90 -5.89
CA GLN A 147 23.95 13.09 -5.17
C GLN A 147 22.57 13.73 -5.25
N GLU A 148 21.55 12.91 -5.45
CA GLU A 148 20.17 13.35 -5.42
C GLU A 148 19.65 13.27 -3.99
N ILE A 149 19.14 14.38 -3.49
CA ILE A 149 18.54 14.48 -2.17
C ILE A 149 17.08 14.88 -2.33
N GLY A 150 16.19 14.45 -1.43
CA GLY A 150 14.78 14.76 -1.53
C GLY A 150 13.89 13.62 -1.08
N TYR A 151 12.69 13.57 -1.61
CA TYR A 151 11.71 12.55 -1.28
C TYR A 151 10.82 12.24 -2.49
N ASN A 152 10.26 11.04 -2.49
CA ASN A 152 9.17 10.64 -3.37
C ASN A 152 7.85 10.83 -2.63
N THR A 153 6.74 10.79 -3.35
CA THR A 153 5.41 10.80 -2.74
C THR A 153 4.73 9.45 -2.90
N PHE A 154 3.65 9.22 -2.16
CA PHE A 154 2.74 8.09 -2.34
C PHE A 154 2.39 7.84 -3.82
N TRP A 155 2.16 8.91 -4.58
CA TRP A 155 1.84 8.83 -6.01
C TRP A 155 2.96 8.19 -6.84
N ASN A 156 4.22 8.39 -6.48
CA ASN A 156 5.33 7.73 -7.16
C ASN A 156 5.38 6.22 -6.92
N TYR A 157 5.04 5.76 -5.71
CA TYR A 157 4.98 4.32 -5.42
C TYR A 157 3.73 3.68 -6.04
N LEU A 158 2.59 4.37 -6.00
CA LEU A 158 1.33 3.89 -6.57
C LEU A 158 1.40 3.80 -8.10
N ASN A 159 2.05 4.78 -8.75
CA ASN A 159 2.01 5.02 -10.19
C ASN A 159 0.56 5.09 -10.74
N PRO A 160 -0.04 6.29 -10.80
CA PRO A 160 -1.44 6.47 -11.20
C PRO A 160 -1.80 5.91 -12.57
N ALA A 161 -0.86 5.82 -13.51
CA ALA A 161 -1.10 5.22 -14.82
C ALA A 161 -1.42 3.71 -14.74
N THR A 162 -1.08 3.07 -13.62
CA THR A 162 -1.28 1.64 -13.40
C THR A 162 -2.51 1.32 -12.53
N ILE A 163 -3.39 2.30 -12.27
CA ILE A 163 -4.60 2.13 -11.44
C ILE A 163 -5.53 1.01 -11.93
N ASN A 164 -5.46 0.63 -13.21
CA ASN A 164 -6.22 -0.50 -13.74
C ASN A 164 -5.62 -1.88 -13.39
N ASN A 165 -4.48 -1.93 -12.70
CA ASN A 165 -3.82 -3.14 -12.25
C ASN A 165 -3.77 -3.21 -10.71
N PRO A 166 -4.70 -3.96 -10.08
CA PRO A 166 -4.81 -4.04 -8.62
C PRO A 166 -3.54 -4.56 -7.90
N ASP A 167 -2.76 -5.42 -8.54
CA ASP A 167 -1.54 -5.98 -7.96
C ASP A 167 -0.47 -4.89 -7.80
N LYS A 168 -0.34 -4.01 -8.81
CA LYS A 168 0.58 -2.86 -8.78
C LYS A 168 0.16 -1.81 -7.77
N ILE A 169 -1.14 -1.55 -7.65
CA ILE A 169 -1.68 -0.66 -6.61
C ILE A 169 -1.28 -1.19 -5.22
N SER A 170 -1.55 -2.46 -4.96
CA SER A 170 -1.27 -3.08 -3.66
C SER A 170 0.23 -3.09 -3.34
N GLU A 171 1.06 -3.37 -4.34
CA GLU A 171 2.52 -3.31 -4.20
C GLU A 171 3.00 -1.87 -3.90
N GLY A 172 2.51 -0.87 -4.64
CA GLY A 172 2.86 0.53 -4.41
C GLY A 172 2.49 1.03 -3.01
N ILE A 173 1.30 0.66 -2.53
CA ILE A 173 0.84 0.94 -1.16
C ILE A 173 1.81 0.32 -0.16
N VAL A 174 2.08 -0.99 -0.26
CA VAL A 174 2.96 -1.71 0.68
C VAL A 174 4.37 -1.12 0.69
N ASN A 175 4.95 -0.83 -0.47
CA ASN A 175 6.30 -0.30 -0.57
C ASN A 175 6.43 1.09 0.07
N PHE A 176 5.45 1.97 -0.17
CA PHE A 176 5.42 3.28 0.48
C PHE A 176 5.40 3.16 2.02
N PHE A 177 4.54 2.28 2.55
CA PHE A 177 4.44 2.07 3.99
C PHE A 177 5.70 1.48 4.61
N GLN A 178 6.32 0.51 3.95
CA GLN A 178 7.57 -0.08 4.44
C GLN A 178 8.68 0.95 4.57
N GLU A 179 8.86 1.83 3.58
CA GLU A 179 9.87 2.89 3.66
C GLU A 179 9.50 3.96 4.69
N TRP A 180 8.25 4.40 4.70
CA TRP A 180 7.78 5.44 5.63
C TRP A 180 7.91 5.02 7.10
N THR A 181 7.53 3.77 7.42
CA THR A 181 7.63 3.23 8.79
C THR A 181 9.09 3.08 9.23
N GLN A 182 9.98 2.55 8.39
CA GLN A 182 11.39 2.35 8.73
C GLN A 182 12.10 3.67 9.13
N ALA A 183 11.80 4.79 8.46
CA ALA A 183 12.47 6.04 8.77
C ALA A 183 11.89 6.78 9.99
N ASN A 184 10.58 6.67 10.21
CA ASN A 184 9.93 7.31 11.36
C ASN A 184 10.17 6.52 12.66
N LEU A 185 10.36 5.19 12.57
CA LEU A 185 10.74 4.37 13.73
C LEU A 185 12.21 4.52 14.10
N SER A 186 13.11 4.74 13.14
CA SER A 186 14.55 4.91 13.40
C SER A 186 14.95 6.26 14.01
N THR A 187 14.08 7.27 13.93
CA THR A 187 14.30 8.61 14.52
C THR A 187 13.78 8.75 15.95
N THR A 188 13.01 7.78 16.45
CA THR A 188 12.37 7.84 17.77
C THR A 188 13.21 7.15 18.84
N ASN A 189 14.23 7.85 19.34
CA ASN A 189 14.85 7.50 20.62
C ASN A 189 14.01 8.10 21.76
N GLN A 190 13.53 7.23 22.66
CA GLN A 190 12.89 7.46 23.98
C GLN A 190 11.35 7.34 24.06
N ASN A 191 10.92 6.25 24.72
CA ASN A 191 9.73 6.13 25.59
C ASN A 191 8.33 6.40 25.00
N LEU A 192 8.08 6.06 23.75
CA LEU A 192 6.72 5.85 23.25
C LEU A 192 6.61 4.40 22.79
N THR A 193 5.62 3.66 23.30
CA THR A 193 5.37 2.27 22.92
C THR A 193 5.00 2.21 21.44
N THR A 194 5.51 1.18 20.75
CA THR A 194 5.24 0.90 19.32
C THR A 194 3.74 0.97 18.99
N GLU A 195 2.90 0.58 19.94
CA GLU A 195 1.44 0.61 19.92
C GLU A 195 0.82 2.03 19.80
N ILE A 196 1.40 3.05 20.42
CA ILE A 196 0.91 4.45 20.31
C ILE A 196 1.28 5.05 18.95
N ILE A 197 2.48 4.71 18.47
CA ILE A 197 2.97 5.14 17.15
C ILE A 197 2.09 4.52 16.07
N ASN A 198 1.82 3.23 16.14
CA ASN A 198 1.02 2.53 15.15
C ASN A 198 -0.45 2.96 15.13
N ASN A 199 -1.10 3.16 16.29
CA ASN A 199 -2.46 3.70 16.34
C ASN A 199 -2.54 5.10 15.71
N SER A 200 -1.54 5.94 15.94
CA SER A 200 -1.47 7.27 15.30
C SER A 200 -1.28 7.17 13.79
N ILE A 201 -0.53 6.17 13.31
CA ILE A 201 -0.30 5.92 11.88
C ILE A 201 -1.57 5.38 11.20
N SER A 202 -2.29 4.48 11.85
CA SER A 202 -3.56 3.92 11.36
C SER A 202 -4.62 5.02 11.23
N ASP A 203 -4.72 5.92 12.21
CA ASP A 203 -5.62 7.08 12.12
C ASP A 203 -5.21 8.06 11.02
N ILE A 204 -3.91 8.34 10.86
CA ILE A 204 -3.39 9.14 9.73
C ILE A 204 -3.75 8.47 8.41
N PHE A 205 -3.62 7.13 8.31
CA PHE A 205 -3.93 6.39 7.10
C PHE A 205 -5.42 6.37 6.79
N LYS A 206 -6.29 6.19 7.79
CA LYS A 206 -7.74 6.19 7.60
C LYS A 206 -8.20 7.55 7.08
N ASN A 207 -7.76 8.63 7.73
CA ASN A 207 -8.03 9.98 7.26
C ASN A 207 -7.43 10.23 5.85
N PHE A 208 -6.25 9.68 5.57
CA PHE A 208 -5.58 9.82 4.28
C PHE A 208 -6.29 9.07 3.15
N ALA A 209 -6.70 7.83 3.39
CA ALA A 209 -7.48 7.03 2.48
C ALA A 209 -8.86 7.65 2.24
N ASP A 210 -9.52 8.14 3.29
CA ASP A 210 -10.77 8.87 3.19
C ASP A 210 -10.61 10.22 2.47
N GLU A 211 -9.43 10.86 2.51
CA GLU A 211 -9.17 12.10 1.77
C GLU A 211 -8.80 11.89 0.30
N ILE A 212 -8.09 10.81 -0.04
CA ILE A 212 -7.75 10.47 -1.43
C ILE A 212 -8.92 9.79 -2.15
N PHE A 213 -9.60 8.89 -1.44
CA PHE A 213 -10.62 7.99 -1.98
C PHE A 213 -12.02 8.32 -1.45
N GLY A 214 -12.20 9.52 -0.86
CA GLY A 214 -13.40 9.92 -0.13
C GLY A 214 -14.73 9.59 -0.79
N GLU A 215 -15.77 9.48 0.06
CA GLU A 215 -17.13 8.92 -0.13
C GLU A 215 -17.90 9.22 -1.45
N THR A 216 -17.34 9.99 -2.37
CA THR A 216 -17.84 10.17 -3.74
C THR A 216 -16.98 9.40 -4.73
N ASN A 217 -17.21 8.09 -4.85
CA ASN A 217 -17.59 7.46 -6.11
C ASN A 217 -17.69 5.94 -5.92
N ASN A 218 -18.91 5.42 -6.07
CA ASN A 218 -19.27 4.02 -6.25
C ASN A 218 -18.66 3.38 -7.53
N ASN A 219 -17.49 3.84 -7.99
CA ASN A 219 -16.80 3.38 -9.21
C ASN A 219 -15.37 2.85 -8.95
N PHE A 220 -14.93 2.65 -7.71
CA PHE A 220 -13.85 1.70 -7.41
C PHE A 220 -14.42 0.28 -7.34
N THR A 221 -14.98 -0.20 -8.44
CA THR A 221 -15.69 -1.49 -8.49
C THR A 221 -14.77 -2.72 -8.58
N ASN A 222 -13.46 -2.64 -8.26
CA ASN A 222 -12.56 -3.80 -8.26
C ASN A 222 -11.46 -3.71 -7.18
N GLN A 223 -11.82 -3.57 -5.90
CA GLN A 223 -10.88 -3.93 -4.83
C GLN A 223 -10.74 -5.46 -4.80
N THR A 224 -9.53 -5.98 -4.93
CA THR A 224 -9.27 -7.42 -4.81
C THR A 224 -9.39 -7.88 -3.36
N MET A 225 -9.56 -9.19 -3.13
CA MET A 225 -9.58 -9.72 -1.78
C MET A 225 -8.24 -9.47 -1.08
N LEU A 226 -7.13 -9.53 -1.81
CA LEU A 226 -5.79 -9.21 -1.29
C LEU A 226 -5.70 -7.78 -0.78
N THR A 227 -6.18 -6.79 -1.53
CA THR A 227 -6.19 -5.39 -1.06
C THR A 227 -7.03 -5.26 0.22
N THR A 228 -8.19 -5.92 0.27
CA THR A 228 -9.06 -5.91 1.45
C THR A 228 -8.36 -6.47 2.69
N ILE A 229 -7.61 -7.57 2.52
CA ILE A 229 -6.88 -8.23 3.61
C ILE A 229 -5.67 -7.41 4.06
N ILE A 230 -4.93 -6.81 3.13
CA ILE A 230 -3.84 -5.88 3.45
C ILE A 230 -4.38 -4.72 4.28
N ASN A 231 -5.48 -4.10 3.83
CA ASN A 231 -6.08 -2.98 4.55
C ASN A 231 -6.58 -3.39 5.95
N PHE A 232 -7.15 -4.59 6.09
CA PHE A 232 -7.53 -5.11 7.40
C PHE A 232 -6.33 -5.21 8.34
N PHE A 233 -5.23 -5.85 7.91
CA PHE A 233 -4.06 -6.02 8.77
C PHE A 233 -3.34 -4.71 9.07
N LEU A 234 -3.39 -3.72 8.16
CA LEU A 234 -2.92 -2.37 8.44
C LEU A 234 -3.80 -1.67 9.48
N GLU A 235 -5.14 -1.77 9.35
CA GLU A 235 -6.07 -1.14 10.29
C GLU A 235 -6.00 -1.76 11.69
N ASP A 236 -5.86 -3.08 11.76
CA ASP A 236 -5.84 -3.88 13.00
C ASP A 236 -4.42 -3.94 13.64
N ASP A 237 -3.46 -3.17 13.11
CA ASP A 237 -2.07 -3.03 13.59
C ASP A 237 -1.24 -4.33 13.62
N TRP A 238 -1.35 -5.14 12.56
CA TRP A 238 -0.50 -6.31 12.39
C TRP A 238 0.74 -5.97 11.56
N THR A 239 1.89 -6.44 12.03
CA THR A 239 3.11 -6.45 11.21
C THR A 239 3.10 -7.65 10.27
N PHE A 240 3.32 -7.41 8.97
CA PHE A 240 3.36 -8.46 7.95
C PHE A 240 4.39 -8.19 6.86
N THR A 241 4.71 -9.24 6.11
CA THR A 241 5.53 -9.20 4.89
C THR A 241 4.74 -9.82 3.75
N LYS A 242 4.58 -9.11 2.63
CA LYS A 242 4.01 -9.69 1.40
C LYS A 242 5.01 -10.66 0.79
N ILE A 243 4.53 -11.84 0.38
CA ILE A 243 5.36 -12.84 -0.30
C ILE A 243 5.41 -12.49 -1.79
N GLU A 244 6.61 -12.31 -2.32
CA GLU A 244 6.82 -11.96 -3.73
C GLU A 244 6.27 -13.05 -4.66
N GLY A 245 5.54 -12.65 -5.70
CA GLY A 245 4.93 -13.57 -6.66
C GLY A 245 3.71 -14.34 -6.15
N GLU A 246 3.27 -14.10 -4.92
CA GLU A 246 2.11 -14.75 -4.31
C GLU A 246 1.07 -13.74 -3.82
N THR A 247 -0.17 -14.20 -3.75
CA THR A 247 -1.29 -13.52 -3.08
C THR A 247 -1.34 -13.89 -1.60
N SER A 248 -0.18 -13.84 -0.94
CA SER A 248 0.04 -14.32 0.43
C SER A 248 0.79 -13.29 1.27
N LEU A 249 0.41 -13.15 2.54
CA LEU A 249 1.14 -12.39 3.56
C LEU A 249 1.68 -13.33 4.63
N ARG A 250 2.90 -13.07 5.11
CA ARG A 250 3.50 -13.72 6.28
C ARG A 250 3.46 -12.77 7.48
N LEU A 251 2.97 -13.25 8.61
CA LEU A 251 2.79 -12.47 9.84
C LEU A 251 3.41 -13.21 11.03
N GLY A 252 3.75 -12.49 12.08
CA GLY A 252 4.11 -13.07 13.38
C GLY A 252 2.98 -12.83 14.38
N PHE A 253 2.71 -13.80 15.24
CA PHE A 253 1.76 -13.66 16.34
C PHE A 253 2.38 -14.13 17.66
N GLN A 254 2.10 -13.38 18.72
CA GLN A 254 2.49 -13.67 20.10
C GLN A 254 1.22 -13.96 20.90
N GLY A 255 1.02 -15.22 21.26
CA GLY A 255 0.00 -15.63 22.22
C GLY A 255 0.56 -15.76 23.63
N ASP A 256 -0.29 -16.22 24.55
CA ASP A 256 0.07 -16.46 25.94
C ASP A 256 0.97 -17.70 26.08
N ASN A 257 0.79 -18.70 25.21
CA ASN A 257 1.48 -19.99 25.28
C ASN A 257 2.62 -20.14 24.27
N GLY A 258 2.83 -19.16 23.38
CA GLY A 258 3.93 -19.20 22.43
C GLY A 258 3.95 -18.08 21.40
N THR A 259 4.96 -18.13 20.54
CA THR A 259 5.11 -17.25 19.38
C THR A 259 5.13 -18.09 18.13
N TRP A 260 4.39 -17.71 17.09
CA TRP A 260 4.38 -18.46 15.84
C TRP A 260 4.21 -17.58 14.60
N THR A 261 4.48 -18.20 13.46
CA THR A 261 4.28 -17.59 12.14
C THR A 261 2.87 -17.89 11.63
N CYS A 262 2.23 -16.88 11.06
CA CYS A 262 0.96 -17.01 10.38
C CYS A 262 1.09 -16.72 8.89
N TYR A 263 0.16 -17.26 8.11
CA TYR A 263 0.02 -16.97 6.68
C TYR A 263 -1.41 -16.60 6.32
N ALA A 264 -1.60 -15.42 5.75
CA ALA A 264 -2.85 -14.97 5.16
C ALA A 264 -2.78 -15.18 3.64
N LYS A 265 -3.52 -16.16 3.12
CA LYS A 265 -3.49 -16.53 1.70
C LYS A 265 -4.81 -16.24 1.03
N VAL A 266 -4.74 -15.57 -0.12
CA VAL A 266 -5.88 -15.22 -0.95
C VAL A 266 -5.87 -16.07 -2.20
N ARG A 267 -7.03 -16.62 -2.53
CA ARG A 267 -7.26 -17.40 -3.74
C ARG A 267 -8.27 -16.65 -4.59
N GLU A 268 -7.80 -15.60 -5.28
CA GLU A 268 -8.65 -14.64 -5.99
C GLU A 268 -9.61 -15.31 -6.98
N GLU A 269 -9.10 -16.22 -7.82
CA GLU A 269 -9.91 -16.94 -8.81
C GLU A 269 -11.02 -17.78 -8.17
N GLN A 270 -10.75 -18.35 -6.99
CA GLN A 270 -11.71 -19.17 -6.24
C GLN A 270 -12.51 -18.35 -5.22
N LYS A 271 -12.27 -17.04 -5.11
CA LYS A 271 -12.88 -16.13 -4.13
C LYS A 271 -12.80 -16.66 -2.69
N GLN A 272 -11.63 -17.18 -2.32
CA GLN A 272 -11.41 -17.77 -1.01
C GLN A 272 -10.30 -17.05 -0.25
N PHE A 273 -10.53 -16.86 1.05
CA PHE A 273 -9.51 -16.43 1.99
C PHE A 273 -9.20 -17.57 2.95
N VAL A 274 -7.91 -17.81 3.19
CA VAL A 274 -7.41 -18.84 4.09
C VAL A 274 -6.37 -18.22 5.02
N PHE A 275 -6.51 -18.44 6.32
CA PHE A 275 -5.54 -18.01 7.31
C PHE A 275 -4.99 -19.22 8.08
N TYR A 276 -3.67 -19.28 8.20
CA TYR A 276 -2.96 -20.36 8.85
C TYR A 276 -2.14 -19.84 10.03
N SER A 277 -2.19 -20.54 11.16
CA SER A 277 -1.21 -20.46 12.24
C SER A 277 -0.35 -21.71 12.19
N ILE A 278 0.98 -21.56 12.08
CA ILE A 278 1.90 -22.69 12.02
C ILE A 278 2.41 -22.99 13.41
N CYS A 279 2.22 -24.21 13.91
CA CYS A 279 2.76 -24.62 15.20
C CYS A 279 4.29 -24.42 15.21
N PRO A 280 4.88 -23.85 16.27
CA PRO A 280 6.32 -23.60 16.32
C PRO A 280 7.18 -24.88 16.42
N PHE A 281 6.56 -26.05 16.59
CA PHE A 281 7.22 -27.34 16.70
C PHE A 281 6.81 -28.28 15.56
N LYS A 282 7.80 -29.02 15.03
CA LYS A 282 7.54 -30.15 14.14
C LYS A 282 7.54 -31.46 14.91
N VAL A 283 6.63 -32.35 14.54
CA VAL A 283 6.44 -33.65 15.19
C VAL A 283 7.43 -34.68 14.64
N SER A 284 8.18 -35.31 15.54
CA SER A 284 9.05 -36.43 15.19
C SER A 284 8.23 -37.62 14.68
N GLU A 285 8.82 -38.43 13.79
CA GLU A 285 8.11 -39.51 13.09
C GLU A 285 7.40 -40.49 14.04
N ASP A 286 8.03 -40.83 15.17
CA ASP A 286 7.49 -41.74 16.19
C ASP A 286 6.28 -41.18 16.95
N LYS A 287 6.06 -39.86 16.91
CA LYS A 287 4.95 -39.16 17.60
C LYS A 287 3.80 -38.79 16.68
N ARG A 288 3.95 -38.89 15.36
CA ARG A 288 2.94 -38.47 14.38
C ARG A 288 1.60 -39.16 14.59
N LEU A 289 1.59 -40.46 14.89
CA LEU A 289 0.34 -41.19 15.14
C LEU A 289 -0.39 -40.68 16.39
N THR A 290 0.35 -40.42 17.47
CA THR A 290 -0.22 -39.90 18.72
C THR A 290 -0.77 -38.48 18.52
N ILE A 291 -0.07 -37.62 17.79
CA ILE A 291 -0.55 -36.28 17.46
C ILE A 291 -1.73 -36.31 16.49
N ALA A 292 -1.76 -37.25 15.54
CA ALA A 292 -2.91 -37.42 14.67
C ALA A 292 -4.18 -37.76 15.46
N GLU A 293 -4.08 -38.60 16.50
CA GLU A 293 -5.18 -38.84 17.43
C GLU A 293 -5.58 -37.57 18.18
N PHE A 294 -4.62 -36.82 18.73
CA PHE A 294 -4.87 -35.54 19.41
C PHE A 294 -5.62 -34.55 18.50
N ILE A 295 -5.13 -34.34 17.27
CA ILE A 295 -5.74 -33.45 16.27
C ILE A 295 -7.15 -33.91 15.92
N THR A 296 -7.36 -35.23 15.75
CA THR A 296 -8.68 -35.78 15.42
C THR A 296 -9.67 -35.53 16.55
N ARG A 297 -9.23 -35.67 17.81
CA ARG A 297 -10.04 -35.36 19.00
C ARG A 297 -10.33 -33.86 19.11
N ALA A 298 -9.31 -33.01 18.98
CA ALA A 298 -9.47 -31.55 19.01
C ALA A 298 -10.46 -31.05 17.94
N ASN A 299 -10.38 -31.59 16.72
CA ASN A 299 -11.26 -31.18 15.64
C ASN A 299 -12.72 -31.64 15.85
N TYR A 300 -12.98 -32.61 16.73
CA TYR A 300 -14.33 -33.12 16.96
C TYR A 300 -15.16 -32.13 17.77
N GLY A 301 -16.06 -31.41 17.10
CA GLY A 301 -16.91 -30.38 17.70
C GLY A 301 -16.45 -28.96 17.44
N MET A 302 -15.29 -28.78 16.80
CA MET A 302 -14.77 -27.49 16.40
C MET A 302 -15.58 -26.92 15.23
N ILE A 303 -16.08 -25.69 15.38
CA ILE A 303 -17.01 -25.07 14.43
C ILE A 303 -16.28 -24.30 13.33
N ASN A 304 -15.32 -23.47 13.72
CA ASN A 304 -14.62 -22.54 12.82
C ASN A 304 -13.14 -22.88 12.72
N GLY A 305 -12.79 -23.66 11.69
CA GLY A 305 -11.41 -24.05 11.42
C GLY A 305 -11.09 -25.47 11.88
N ASN A 306 -9.83 -25.87 11.66
CA ASN A 306 -9.34 -27.19 12.03
C ASN A 306 -7.81 -27.22 12.15
N PHE A 307 -7.31 -28.13 12.99
CA PHE A 307 -5.91 -28.55 12.98
C PHE A 307 -5.62 -29.50 11.81
N GLU A 308 -4.44 -29.38 11.23
CA GLU A 308 -3.89 -30.24 10.19
C GLU A 308 -2.44 -30.59 10.54
N MET A 309 -2.00 -31.78 10.14
CA MET A 309 -0.59 -32.17 10.23
C MET A 309 -0.14 -32.75 8.89
N ASP A 310 1.00 -32.29 8.38
CA ASP A 310 1.68 -32.97 7.28
C ASP A 310 2.42 -34.20 7.83
N PHE A 311 2.02 -35.38 7.39
CA PHE A 311 2.62 -36.63 7.84
C PHE A 311 4.05 -36.85 7.35
N ASN A 312 4.51 -36.14 6.32
CA ASN A 312 5.85 -36.28 5.77
C ASN A 312 6.89 -35.63 6.68
N ASP A 313 6.62 -34.42 7.16
CA ASP A 313 7.58 -33.62 7.92
C ASP A 313 7.14 -33.28 9.36
N GLY A 314 5.89 -33.58 9.72
CA GLY A 314 5.34 -33.36 11.06
C GLY A 314 4.94 -31.90 11.34
N GLU A 315 4.84 -31.03 10.33
CA GLU A 315 4.33 -29.67 10.52
C GLU A 315 2.86 -29.71 10.93
N ILE A 316 2.52 -29.07 12.05
CA ILE A 316 1.13 -28.86 12.49
C ILE A 316 0.73 -27.42 12.14
N ARG A 317 -0.50 -27.23 11.69
CA ARG A 317 -1.08 -25.90 11.52
C ARG A 317 -2.54 -25.86 11.91
N TYR A 318 -3.01 -24.69 12.33
CA TYR A 318 -4.43 -24.40 12.48
C TYR A 318 -4.91 -23.56 11.29
N LYS A 319 -5.99 -23.99 10.63
CA LYS A 319 -6.53 -23.35 9.42
C LYS A 319 -7.92 -22.81 9.67
N THR A 320 -8.17 -21.57 9.29
CA THR A 320 -9.51 -21.01 9.06
C THR A 320 -9.64 -20.58 7.60
N SER A 321 -10.85 -20.64 7.05
CA SER A 321 -11.09 -20.23 5.67
C SER A 321 -12.53 -19.81 5.43
N ILE A 322 -12.75 -18.95 4.45
CA ILE A 322 -14.07 -18.55 3.98
C ILE A 322 -14.10 -18.51 2.46
N ASP A 323 -15.23 -18.94 1.90
CA ASP A 323 -15.61 -18.74 0.51
C ASP A 323 -16.58 -17.56 0.45
N VAL A 324 -16.26 -16.56 -0.36
CA VAL A 324 -17.06 -15.34 -0.52
C VAL A 324 -17.63 -15.23 -1.93
N ASP A 325 -17.78 -16.34 -2.66
CA ASP A 325 -18.43 -16.29 -3.97
C ASP A 325 -19.86 -15.76 -3.86
N GLY A 326 -20.20 -14.82 -4.74
CA GLY A 326 -21.47 -14.09 -4.72
C GLY A 326 -21.58 -12.96 -3.71
N ASP A 327 -20.55 -12.71 -2.86
CA ASP A 327 -20.55 -11.63 -1.87
C ASP A 327 -19.16 -10.95 -1.76
N LYS A 328 -18.99 -10.03 -0.82
CA LYS A 328 -17.73 -9.33 -0.53
C LYS A 328 -17.14 -9.78 0.80
N LEU A 329 -15.82 -9.97 0.81
CA LEU A 329 -15.07 -10.13 2.04
C LEU A 329 -15.08 -8.81 2.83
N SER A 330 -15.58 -8.82 4.06
CA SER A 330 -15.63 -7.64 4.93
C SER A 330 -14.63 -7.76 6.07
N PHE A 331 -14.26 -6.64 6.69
CA PHE A 331 -13.31 -6.60 7.80
C PHE A 331 -13.81 -7.42 8.99
N ALA A 332 -15.12 -7.42 9.26
CA ALA A 332 -15.71 -8.24 10.32
C ALA A 332 -15.52 -9.75 10.05
N LEU A 333 -15.68 -10.19 8.79
CA LEU A 333 -15.45 -11.58 8.41
C LEU A 333 -13.97 -11.96 8.55
N ILE A 334 -13.05 -11.09 8.11
CA ILE A 334 -11.61 -11.30 8.25
C ILE A 334 -11.23 -11.40 9.73
N LYS A 335 -11.66 -10.42 10.55
CA LYS A 335 -11.40 -10.37 11.98
C LYS A 335 -11.82 -11.66 12.68
N ASN A 336 -13.04 -12.12 12.41
CA ASN A 336 -13.55 -13.36 13.02
C ASN A 336 -12.67 -14.57 12.69
N LEU A 337 -12.23 -14.72 11.44
CA LEU A 337 -11.38 -15.84 11.02
C LEU A 337 -9.99 -15.76 11.64
N VAL A 338 -9.34 -14.60 11.53
CA VAL A 338 -7.97 -14.38 12.01
C VAL A 338 -7.88 -14.60 13.51
N TYR A 339 -8.76 -13.95 14.29
CA TYR A 339 -8.70 -14.06 15.74
C TYR A 339 -9.12 -15.44 16.25
N THR A 340 -10.13 -16.07 15.65
CA THR A 340 -10.45 -17.48 15.96
C THR A 340 -9.22 -18.34 15.71
N ASN A 341 -8.51 -18.13 14.61
CA ASN A 341 -7.37 -18.96 14.24
C ASN A 341 -6.23 -18.90 15.25
N VAL A 342 -5.82 -17.69 15.65
CA VAL A 342 -4.70 -17.53 16.59
C VAL A 342 -5.08 -17.94 18.02
N ILE A 343 -6.31 -17.67 18.46
CA ILE A 343 -6.80 -18.09 19.78
C ILE A 343 -6.78 -19.61 19.89
N MET A 344 -7.33 -20.32 18.89
CA MET A 344 -7.38 -21.79 18.92
C MET A 344 -5.99 -22.42 18.86
N MET A 345 -5.04 -21.83 18.13
CA MET A 345 -3.64 -22.28 18.20
C MET A 345 -3.07 -22.09 19.60
N ASP A 346 -3.26 -20.92 20.21
CA ASP A 346 -2.73 -20.61 21.54
C ASP A 346 -3.28 -21.54 22.63
N GLU A 347 -4.59 -21.79 22.62
CA GLU A 347 -5.28 -22.63 23.61
C GLU A 347 -4.84 -24.10 23.55
N TYR A 348 -4.63 -24.64 22.33
CA TYR A 348 -4.27 -26.05 22.16
C TYR A 348 -2.76 -26.30 22.14
N LEU A 349 -1.93 -25.26 21.97
CA LEU A 349 -0.47 -25.38 21.92
C LEU A 349 0.13 -26.09 23.17
N PRO A 350 -0.28 -25.78 24.41
CA PRO A 350 0.19 -26.52 25.59
C PRO A 350 -0.12 -28.02 25.54
N GLY A 351 -1.31 -28.40 25.07
CA GLY A 351 -1.69 -29.82 24.92
C GLY A 351 -0.85 -30.52 23.87
N ILE A 352 -0.59 -29.87 22.73
CA ILE A 352 0.34 -30.37 21.70
C ILE A 352 1.73 -30.62 22.32
N ILE A 353 2.26 -29.64 23.05
CA ILE A 353 3.56 -29.76 23.72
C ILE A 353 3.57 -30.94 24.71
N ASN A 354 2.54 -31.09 25.53
CA ASN A 354 2.48 -32.18 26.51
C ASN A 354 2.39 -33.57 25.87
N VAL A 355 1.72 -33.70 24.73
CA VAL A 355 1.68 -34.97 23.99
C VAL A 355 3.05 -35.29 23.38
N ILE A 356 3.76 -34.27 22.86
CA ILE A 356 5.08 -34.44 22.24
C ILE A 356 6.16 -34.73 23.29
N GLU A 357 6.31 -33.85 24.28
CA GLU A 357 7.44 -33.82 25.22
C GLU A 357 7.17 -34.68 26.46
N ASN A 358 5.95 -34.61 27.01
CA ASN A 358 5.61 -35.22 28.30
C ASN A 358 4.92 -36.58 28.18
N ASN A 359 4.74 -37.10 26.95
CA ASN A 359 4.07 -38.37 26.66
C ASN A 359 2.64 -38.46 27.25
N GLN A 360 1.97 -37.32 27.43
CA GLN A 360 0.58 -37.31 27.87
C GLN A 360 -0.29 -37.95 26.79
N THR A 361 -1.28 -38.75 27.20
CA THR A 361 -2.22 -39.34 26.25
C THR A 361 -3.09 -38.25 25.62
N PRO A 362 -3.39 -38.31 24.31
CA PRO A 362 -4.26 -37.34 23.63
C PRO A 362 -5.59 -37.07 24.34
N GLU A 363 -6.24 -38.11 24.89
CA GLU A 363 -7.50 -37.98 25.62
C GLU A 363 -7.41 -37.05 26.83
N ILE A 364 -6.37 -37.21 27.65
CA ILE A 364 -6.19 -36.38 28.85
C ILE A 364 -5.87 -34.93 28.44
N ALA A 365 -4.97 -34.75 27.46
CA ALA A 365 -4.57 -33.42 27.00
C ALA A 365 -5.77 -32.60 26.48
N ILE A 366 -6.65 -33.22 25.67
CA ILE A 366 -7.87 -32.55 25.20
C ILE A 366 -8.81 -32.21 26.35
N LYS A 367 -8.99 -33.15 27.28
CA LYS A 367 -9.87 -32.94 28.44
C LYS A 367 -9.41 -31.77 29.30
N GLU A 368 -8.11 -31.57 29.47
CA GLU A 368 -7.55 -30.46 30.24
C GLU A 368 -7.71 -29.09 29.54
N ILE A 369 -7.78 -29.06 28.20
CA ILE A 369 -8.02 -27.83 27.44
C ILE A 369 -9.50 -27.43 27.48
N GLU A 370 -10.41 -28.40 27.39
CA GLU A 370 -11.84 -28.15 27.17
C GLU A 370 -12.69 -28.12 28.46
N MET A 371 -12.07 -28.29 29.65
CA MET A 371 -12.72 -28.23 30.97
C MET A 371 -12.40 -26.92 31.69
#